data_AF-A0A0W8AXR6-F1
#
_entry.id   AF-A0A0W8AXR6-F1
#
_cell.length_a   1.000
_cell.length_b   1.000
_cell.length_c   1.000
_cell.angle_alpha   90.00
_cell.angle_beta   90.00
_cell.angle_gamma   90.00
#
_symmetry.space_group_name_H-M   'P 1'
#
loop_
_entity.id
_entity.type
_entity.pdbx_description
1 polymer ?
#
loop_
_entity_poly.entity_id
_entity_poly.type
_entity_poly.pdbx_seq_one_letter_code
_entity_poly.pdbx_strand_id
1 'polypeptide(L)'
;MDVLLDRLWELANEDDAPNRSERVTEAQALWRALEVLLSSLKPQELTVGEGIFTKTLACIRSVLSDPSYWIVIPPVNDNSDDSFVTVFVCVNRVLLKIGSRGEQERTALVRDGIADLIVRCGESTEPSSMLSPFEAAAALQTLQSFATDSRNRSNLQVSHMIRMCIGLMQRHASVYAVQLRACQFLHQMVLEEECKERIGRLGGLQAVSNALSRFAEETDLVVTALDLLFLLCVELGCHDGPVQYLPYRSAKTTVFQDVVAAVVDVMRVLHSVELVQASGVAVLNSTAVHSPVRQALCSLNIWDISENGLSAAVTDKTACDFVELLDSLLRDTVIFEAIHQKMSGIVSHPSDQGVSRAR
;
A
#
# COMPACT_ATOMS: atom_id res chain seq x y z
N MET A 1 -4.28 10.89 -33.64
CA MET A 1 -4.56 11.23 -32.23
C MET A 1 -5.74 12.17 -32.15
N ASP A 2 -5.72 13.33 -32.82
CA ASP A 2 -6.81 14.32 -32.76
C ASP A 2 -8.20 13.74 -33.09
N VAL A 3 -8.33 13.00 -34.20
CA VAL A 3 -9.57 12.30 -34.59
C VAL A 3 -10.09 11.33 -33.52
N LEU A 4 -9.19 10.64 -32.81
CA LEU A 4 -9.58 9.72 -31.73
C LEU A 4 -10.10 10.50 -30.52
N LEU A 5 -9.46 11.62 -30.19
CA LEU A 5 -9.86 12.49 -29.09
C LEU A 5 -11.20 13.16 -29.38
N ASP A 6 -11.43 13.60 -30.62
CA ASP A 6 -12.71 14.19 -31.02
C ASP A 6 -13.83 13.15 -30.89
N ARG A 7 -13.62 11.90 -31.33
CA ARG A 7 -14.62 10.83 -31.16
C ARG A 7 -14.84 10.45 -29.69
N LEU A 8 -13.78 10.38 -28.87
CA LEU A 8 -13.91 10.16 -27.43
C LEU A 8 -14.70 11.28 -26.75
N TRP A 9 -14.49 12.53 -27.18
CA TRP A 9 -15.23 13.68 -26.69
C TRP A 9 -16.70 13.66 -27.11
N GLU A 10 -17.01 13.23 -28.32
CA GLU A 10 -18.40 13.01 -28.76
C GLU A 10 -19.09 11.96 -27.90
N LEU A 11 -18.51 10.77 -27.74
CA LEU A 11 -19.08 9.68 -26.93
C LEU A 11 -19.35 10.10 -25.47
N ALA A 12 -18.52 11.00 -24.95
CA ALA A 12 -18.65 11.59 -23.63
C ALA A 12 -19.81 12.59 -23.48
N ASN A 13 -20.24 13.23 -24.56
CA ASN A 13 -21.26 14.29 -24.56
C ASN A 13 -22.52 13.94 -25.35
N GLU A 14 -22.60 12.76 -25.98
CA GLU A 14 -23.81 12.28 -26.63
C GLU A 14 -24.90 11.97 -25.57
N ASP A 15 -26.13 12.43 -25.81
CA ASP A 15 -27.29 12.14 -24.96
C ASP A 15 -27.53 10.62 -24.80
N ASP A 16 -28.16 10.23 -23.68
CA ASP A 16 -28.48 8.85 -23.28
C ASP A 16 -29.42 8.18 -24.31
N ALA A 17 -28.81 7.56 -25.31
CA ALA A 17 -29.47 6.80 -26.37
C ALA A 17 -29.49 5.29 -26.01
N PRO A 18 -30.37 4.47 -26.63
CA PRO A 18 -30.61 3.07 -26.23
C PRO A 18 -29.41 2.10 -26.41
N ASN A 19 -28.25 2.56 -26.89
CA ASN A 19 -27.09 1.75 -27.23
C ASN A 19 -25.88 1.97 -26.29
N ARG A 20 -26.14 2.16 -24.99
CA ARG A 20 -25.10 2.38 -23.96
C ARG A 20 -23.99 1.31 -23.98
N SER A 21 -24.34 0.04 -24.24
CA SER A 21 -23.35 -1.04 -24.33
C SER A 21 -22.37 -0.84 -25.49
N GLU A 22 -22.88 -0.51 -26.68
CA GLU A 22 -22.04 -0.29 -27.87
C GLU A 22 -21.14 0.92 -27.68
N ARG A 23 -21.67 2.00 -27.09
CA ARG A 23 -20.91 3.21 -26.73
C ARG A 23 -19.74 2.90 -25.81
N VAL A 24 -19.97 2.11 -24.75
CA VAL A 24 -18.91 1.73 -23.81
C VAL A 24 -17.87 0.84 -24.50
N THR A 25 -18.27 -0.13 -25.33
CA THR A 25 -17.34 -0.95 -26.10
C THR A 25 -16.51 -0.13 -27.09
N GLU A 26 -17.12 0.84 -27.78
CA GLU A 26 -16.41 1.76 -28.68
C GLU A 26 -15.40 2.61 -27.90
N ALA A 27 -15.82 3.22 -26.79
CA ALA A 27 -14.94 4.01 -25.94
C ALA A 27 -13.74 3.18 -25.43
N GLN A 28 -13.99 1.95 -24.97
CA GLN A 28 -12.92 1.04 -24.54
C GLN A 28 -11.90 0.78 -25.67
N ALA A 29 -12.36 0.54 -26.90
CA ALA A 29 -11.48 0.33 -28.05
C ALA A 29 -10.65 1.59 -28.37
N LEU A 30 -11.28 2.76 -28.34
CA LEU A 30 -10.62 4.05 -28.59
C LEU A 30 -9.58 4.40 -27.52
N TRP A 31 -9.87 4.17 -26.23
CA TRP A 31 -8.89 4.37 -25.15
C TRP A 31 -7.71 3.41 -25.24
N ARG A 32 -7.93 2.15 -25.62
CA ARG A 32 -6.82 1.20 -25.89
C ARG A 32 -5.99 1.64 -27.09
N ALA A 33 -6.62 2.10 -28.16
CA ALA A 33 -5.91 2.65 -29.31
C ALA A 33 -5.06 3.87 -28.92
N LEU A 34 -5.60 4.75 -28.06
CA LEU A 34 -4.86 5.89 -27.52
C LEU A 34 -3.65 5.45 -26.67
N GLU A 35 -3.80 4.43 -25.82
CA GLU A 35 -2.71 3.83 -25.04
C GLU A 35 -1.57 3.32 -25.93
N VAL A 36 -1.91 2.60 -26.99
CA VAL A 36 -0.93 2.08 -27.97
C VAL A 36 -0.22 3.22 -28.68
N LEU A 37 -0.96 4.24 -29.13
CA LEU A 37 -0.37 5.41 -29.78
C LEU A 37 0.60 6.14 -28.86
N LEU A 38 0.22 6.40 -27.60
CA LEU A 38 1.07 7.02 -26.60
C LEU A 38 2.35 6.23 -26.31
N SER A 39 2.32 4.90 -26.46
CA SER A 39 3.50 4.05 -26.32
C SER A 39 4.46 4.17 -27.51
N SER A 40 3.98 4.57 -28.68
CA SER A 40 4.78 4.75 -29.90
C SER A 40 5.28 6.20 -30.11
N LEU A 41 4.63 7.17 -29.47
CA LEU A 41 4.91 8.60 -29.63
C LEU A 41 6.20 9.01 -28.93
N LYS A 42 7.05 9.76 -29.63
CA LYS A 42 8.28 10.32 -29.04
C LYS A 42 7.92 11.34 -27.97
N PRO A 43 8.70 11.48 -26.88
CA PRO A 43 8.42 12.43 -25.78
C PRO A 43 8.03 13.83 -26.25
N GLN A 44 8.70 14.36 -27.27
CA GLN A 44 8.52 15.71 -27.80
C GLN A 44 7.18 15.93 -28.54
N GLU A 45 6.45 14.88 -28.89
CA GLU A 45 5.23 14.94 -29.70
C GLU A 45 3.95 15.12 -28.87
N LEU A 46 4.05 15.08 -27.54
CA LEU A 46 2.96 15.39 -26.62
C LEU A 46 3.50 16.33 -25.55
N THR A 47 3.43 17.64 -25.81
CA THR A 47 3.92 18.66 -24.89
C THR A 47 2.79 19.19 -24.01
N VAL A 48 3.14 19.48 -22.75
CA VAL A 48 2.20 20.06 -21.78
C VAL A 48 1.77 21.46 -22.25
N GLY A 49 0.45 21.68 -22.33
CA GLY A 49 -0.14 22.97 -22.70
C GLY A 49 -0.47 23.09 -24.19
N GLU A 50 -0.09 22.12 -25.03
CA GLU A 50 -0.59 22.05 -26.39
C GLU A 50 -2.04 21.55 -26.48
N GLY A 51 -2.68 21.82 -27.62
CA GLY A 51 -4.09 21.49 -27.85
C GLY A 51 -4.39 20.00 -27.67
N ILE A 52 -3.52 19.11 -28.17
CA ILE A 52 -3.69 17.65 -28.07
C ILE A 52 -3.64 17.19 -26.60
N PHE A 53 -2.68 17.69 -25.83
CA PHE A 53 -2.58 17.39 -24.39
C PHE A 53 -3.84 17.86 -23.66
N THR A 54 -4.25 19.11 -23.91
CA THR A 54 -5.43 19.71 -23.26
C THR A 54 -6.73 18.96 -23.61
N LYS A 55 -6.92 18.58 -24.88
CA LYS A 55 -8.05 17.74 -25.32
C LYS A 55 -8.03 16.36 -24.64
N THR A 56 -6.84 15.75 -24.51
CA THR A 56 -6.68 14.47 -23.82
C THR A 56 -7.14 14.57 -22.37
N LEU A 57 -6.71 15.61 -21.65
CA LEU A 57 -7.15 15.86 -20.27
C LEU A 57 -8.67 16.07 -20.18
N ALA A 58 -9.26 16.80 -21.12
CA ALA A 58 -10.70 17.00 -21.15
C ALA A 58 -11.48 15.68 -21.30
N CYS A 59 -11.05 14.79 -22.21
CA CYS A 59 -11.64 13.47 -22.36
C CYS A 59 -11.51 12.61 -21.10
N ILE A 60 -10.33 12.64 -20.46
CA ILE A 60 -10.09 11.91 -19.20
C ILE A 60 -11.02 12.42 -18.10
N ARG A 61 -11.15 13.74 -17.94
CA ARG A 61 -12.03 14.36 -16.93
C ARG A 61 -13.48 13.96 -17.12
N SER A 62 -13.97 13.90 -18.36
CA SER A 62 -15.33 13.43 -18.63
C SER A 62 -15.54 12.02 -18.06
N VAL A 63 -14.60 11.11 -18.32
CA VAL A 63 -14.72 9.72 -17.83
C VAL A 63 -14.68 9.64 -16.31
N LEU A 64 -13.72 10.32 -15.69
CA LEU A 64 -13.53 10.22 -14.24
C LEU A 64 -14.55 11.03 -13.42
N SER A 65 -15.25 11.99 -14.04
CA SER A 65 -16.26 12.79 -13.34
C SER A 65 -17.53 12.00 -13.08
N ASP A 66 -17.88 11.08 -13.96
CA ASP A 66 -18.97 10.11 -13.77
C ASP A 66 -18.55 8.72 -14.27
N PRO A 67 -17.81 7.95 -13.44
CA PRO A 67 -17.40 6.60 -13.81
C PRO A 67 -18.59 5.66 -13.99
N SER A 68 -19.70 5.92 -13.28
CA SER A 68 -20.88 5.07 -13.28
C SER A 68 -21.51 5.00 -14.67
N TYR A 69 -21.44 6.09 -15.43
CA TYR A 69 -21.87 6.18 -16.82
C TYR A 69 -21.17 5.16 -17.74
N TRP A 70 -19.90 4.85 -17.48
CA TRP A 70 -19.06 3.98 -18.31
C TRP A 70 -19.08 2.50 -17.93
N ILE A 71 -19.95 2.11 -17.00
CA ILE A 71 -20.12 0.72 -16.57
C ILE A 71 -21.26 0.08 -17.36
N VAL A 72 -21.00 -1.09 -17.92
CA VAL A 72 -22.02 -1.99 -18.47
C VAL A 72 -22.02 -3.25 -17.61
N ILE A 73 -23.18 -3.59 -17.04
CA ILE A 73 -23.34 -4.84 -16.29
C ILE A 73 -23.24 -5.98 -17.31
N PRO A 74 -22.23 -6.88 -17.21
CA PRO A 74 -22.10 -7.98 -18.14
C PRO A 74 -23.29 -8.94 -18.00
N PRO A 75 -23.78 -9.54 -19.10
CA PRO A 75 -24.71 -10.65 -19.00
C PRO A 75 -24.03 -11.82 -18.28
N VAL A 76 -24.80 -12.52 -17.44
CA VAL A 76 -24.38 -13.52 -16.42
C VAL A 76 -23.53 -14.71 -16.96
N ASN A 77 -23.29 -14.82 -18.28
CA ASN A 77 -22.74 -16.03 -18.91
C ASN A 77 -21.40 -15.88 -19.66
N ASP A 78 -20.77 -14.71 -19.75
CA ASP A 78 -19.49 -14.59 -20.46
C ASP A 78 -18.28 -14.74 -19.52
N ASN A 79 -17.86 -16.00 -19.32
CA ASN A 79 -16.63 -16.38 -18.60
C ASN A 79 -15.36 -16.22 -19.45
N SER A 80 -15.19 -15.10 -20.17
CA SER A 80 -13.92 -14.79 -20.84
C SER A 80 -13.10 -13.80 -20.02
N ASP A 81 -12.04 -14.30 -19.38
CA ASP A 81 -11.15 -13.55 -18.47
C ASP A 81 -10.48 -12.30 -19.11
N ASP A 82 -10.39 -12.23 -20.43
CA ASP A 82 -9.77 -11.11 -21.16
C ASP A 82 -10.75 -9.97 -21.52
N SER A 83 -12.07 -10.18 -21.37
CA SER A 83 -13.09 -9.27 -21.89
C SER A 83 -13.54 -8.16 -20.91
N PHE A 84 -13.07 -8.16 -19.66
CA PHE A 84 -13.59 -7.24 -18.62
C PHE A 84 -12.61 -6.13 -18.23
N VAL A 85 -11.99 -5.45 -19.21
CA VAL A 85 -11.26 -4.20 -18.94
C VAL A 85 -12.24 -3.03 -19.06
N THR A 86 -12.56 -2.40 -17.94
CA THR A 86 -13.48 -1.25 -17.90
C THR A 86 -12.84 -0.01 -18.52
N VAL A 87 -13.67 0.94 -18.95
CA VAL A 87 -13.19 2.24 -19.47
C VAL A 87 -12.34 2.94 -18.42
N PHE A 88 -12.68 2.82 -17.14
CA PHE A 88 -11.89 3.37 -16.03
C PHE A 88 -10.46 2.81 -16.02
N VAL A 89 -10.29 1.50 -16.21
CA VAL A 89 -8.96 0.88 -16.30
C VAL A 89 -8.22 1.39 -17.54
N CYS A 90 -8.87 1.47 -18.70
CA CYS A 90 -8.24 2.00 -19.92
C CYS A 90 -7.75 3.44 -19.74
N VAL A 91 -8.56 4.30 -19.12
CA VAL A 91 -8.19 5.69 -18.81
C VAL A 91 -6.99 5.75 -17.85
N ASN A 92 -6.98 4.92 -16.81
CA ASN A 92 -5.84 4.86 -15.88
C ASN A 92 -4.54 4.38 -16.57
N ARG A 93 -4.63 3.43 -17.51
CA ARG A 93 -3.47 3.04 -18.33
C ARG A 93 -2.96 4.18 -19.19
N VAL A 94 -3.85 4.93 -19.83
CA VAL A 94 -3.50 6.14 -20.58
C VAL A 94 -2.84 7.19 -19.69
N LEU A 95 -3.37 7.41 -18.48
CA LEU A 95 -2.77 8.29 -17.48
C LEU A 95 -1.37 7.85 -17.09
N LEU A 96 -1.14 6.56 -16.89
CA LEU A 96 0.20 6.01 -16.64
C LEU A 96 1.15 6.24 -17.82
N LYS A 97 0.68 6.07 -19.05
CA LYS A 97 1.50 6.38 -20.24
C LYS A 97 1.87 7.85 -20.29
N ILE A 98 0.93 8.76 -20.04
CA ILE A 98 1.20 10.20 -19.97
C ILE A 98 2.19 10.51 -18.84
N GLY A 99 1.93 10.01 -17.63
CA GLY A 99 2.78 10.23 -16.46
C GLY A 99 4.19 9.64 -16.58
N SER A 100 4.36 8.58 -17.37
CA SER A 100 5.67 7.97 -17.63
C SER A 100 6.61 8.82 -18.48
N ARG A 101 6.10 9.88 -19.15
CA ARG A 101 6.88 10.71 -20.08
C ARG A 101 7.78 11.72 -19.36
N GLY A 102 7.40 12.16 -18.17
CA GLY A 102 8.18 13.14 -17.45
C GLY A 102 7.44 13.74 -16.25
N GLU A 103 8.21 14.49 -15.45
CA GLU A 103 7.69 15.21 -14.30
C GLU A 103 6.71 16.32 -14.73
N GLN A 104 6.94 16.97 -15.87
CA GLN A 104 6.07 18.05 -16.35
C GLN A 104 4.64 17.56 -16.61
N GLU A 105 4.50 16.39 -17.23
CA GLU A 105 3.20 15.76 -17.50
C GLU A 105 2.52 15.37 -16.19
N ARG A 106 3.25 14.76 -15.24
CA ARG A 106 2.70 14.41 -13.93
C ARG A 106 2.23 15.63 -13.15
N THR A 107 3.02 16.71 -13.12
CA THR A 107 2.62 17.97 -12.49
C THR A 107 1.38 18.57 -13.17
N ALA A 108 1.28 18.48 -14.50
CA ALA A 108 0.10 18.94 -15.22
C ALA A 108 -1.15 18.13 -14.88
N LEU A 109 -1.03 16.80 -14.78
CA LEU A 109 -2.13 15.91 -14.36
C LEU A 109 -2.62 16.22 -12.95
N VAL A 110 -1.70 16.45 -12.01
CA VAL A 110 -2.03 16.83 -10.64
C VAL A 110 -2.69 18.21 -10.60
N ARG A 111 -2.13 19.19 -11.30
CA ARG A 111 -2.70 20.55 -11.39
C ARG A 111 -4.10 20.57 -12.00
N ASP A 112 -4.40 19.66 -12.93
CA ASP A 112 -5.71 19.54 -13.57
C ASP A 112 -6.75 18.83 -12.67
N GLY A 113 -6.37 18.40 -11.45
CA GLY A 113 -7.28 17.77 -10.49
C GLY A 113 -7.62 16.31 -10.80
N ILE A 114 -6.84 15.65 -11.68
CA ILE A 114 -7.05 14.24 -12.03
C ILE A 114 -6.90 13.32 -10.81
N ALA A 115 -5.95 13.61 -9.93
CA ALA A 115 -5.77 12.83 -8.70
C ALA A 115 -7.03 12.88 -7.82
N ASP A 116 -7.64 14.06 -7.66
CA ASP A 116 -8.85 14.25 -6.86
C ASP A 116 -10.07 13.56 -7.48
N LEU A 117 -10.15 13.50 -8.81
CA LEU A 117 -11.14 12.71 -9.54
C LEU A 117 -11.01 11.21 -9.24
N ILE A 118 -9.80 10.66 -9.33
CA ILE A 118 -9.55 9.24 -9.02
C ILE A 118 -9.92 8.92 -7.56
N VAL A 119 -9.56 9.82 -6.62
CA VAL A 119 -9.89 9.66 -5.20
C VAL A 119 -11.38 9.60 -4.97
N ARG A 120 -12.16 10.50 -5.60
CA ARG A 120 -13.63 10.48 -5.51
C ARG A 120 -14.22 9.16 -6.01
N CYS A 121 -13.63 8.57 -7.05
CA CYS A 121 -14.06 7.25 -7.54
C CYS A 121 -13.82 6.15 -6.49
N GLY A 122 -12.66 6.17 -5.82
CA GLY A 122 -12.32 5.16 -4.81
C GLY A 122 -13.01 5.33 -3.46
N GLU A 123 -13.37 6.56 -3.09
CA GLU A 123 -14.11 6.89 -1.85
C GLU A 123 -15.63 6.67 -1.99
N SER A 124 -16.15 6.38 -3.18
CA SER A 124 -17.59 6.16 -3.36
C SER A 124 -18.11 5.00 -2.52
N THR A 125 -19.26 5.22 -1.87
CA THR A 125 -19.93 4.28 -0.98
C THR A 125 -21.10 3.57 -1.64
N GLU A 126 -21.52 4.00 -2.84
CA GLU A 126 -22.60 3.35 -3.57
C GLU A 126 -22.11 2.02 -4.19
N PRO A 127 -22.77 0.89 -3.95
CA PRO A 127 -22.32 -0.43 -4.42
C PRO A 127 -22.07 -0.51 -5.93
N SER A 128 -22.83 0.24 -6.73
CA SER A 128 -22.72 0.35 -8.19
C SER A 128 -21.47 1.09 -8.67
N SER A 129 -20.80 1.83 -7.81
CA SER A 129 -19.65 2.69 -8.13
C SER A 129 -18.39 2.32 -7.33
N MET A 130 -18.48 1.29 -6.50
CA MET A 130 -17.32 0.75 -5.79
C MET A 130 -16.35 0.16 -6.81
N LEU A 131 -15.10 0.61 -6.76
CA LEU A 131 -14.06 0.09 -7.64
C LEU A 131 -13.88 -1.42 -7.45
N SER A 132 -13.97 -2.16 -8.55
CA SER A 132 -13.55 -3.56 -8.61
C SER A 132 -12.06 -3.69 -8.24
N PRO A 133 -11.56 -4.89 -7.91
CA PRO A 133 -10.15 -5.06 -7.57
C PRO A 133 -9.18 -4.60 -8.67
N PHE A 134 -9.53 -4.81 -9.94
CA PHE A 134 -8.73 -4.37 -11.09
C PHE A 134 -8.71 -2.84 -11.22
N GLU A 135 -9.85 -2.19 -11.03
CA GLU A 135 -9.94 -0.72 -11.04
C GLU A 135 -9.23 -0.09 -9.85
N ALA A 136 -9.36 -0.68 -8.67
CA ALA A 136 -8.64 -0.25 -7.47
C ALA A 136 -7.12 -0.33 -7.67
N ALA A 137 -6.60 -1.43 -8.22
CA ALA A 137 -5.19 -1.57 -8.52
C ALA A 137 -4.71 -0.55 -9.57
N ALA A 138 -5.50 -0.30 -10.62
CA ALA A 138 -5.19 0.70 -11.64
C ALA A 138 -5.17 2.12 -11.06
N ALA A 139 -6.16 2.49 -10.24
CA ALA A 139 -6.22 3.77 -9.56
C ALA A 139 -5.01 4.01 -8.65
N LEU A 140 -4.66 3.02 -7.82
CA LEU A 140 -3.50 3.08 -6.92
C LEU A 140 -2.19 3.22 -7.69
N GLN A 141 -2.03 2.48 -8.80
CA GLN A 141 -0.85 2.58 -9.64
C GLN A 141 -0.71 3.98 -10.28
N THR A 142 -1.81 4.57 -10.75
CA THR A 142 -1.83 5.93 -11.29
C THR A 142 -1.44 6.96 -10.23
N LEU A 143 -2.04 6.89 -9.04
CA LEU A 143 -1.73 7.80 -7.94
C LEU A 143 -0.29 7.64 -7.46
N GLN A 144 0.24 6.41 -7.42
CA GLN A 144 1.65 6.15 -7.16
C GLN A 144 2.53 6.87 -8.17
N SER A 145 2.20 6.81 -9.46
CA SER A 145 2.96 7.53 -10.48
C SER A 145 2.99 9.03 -10.22
N PHE A 146 1.88 9.64 -9.76
CA PHE A 146 1.82 11.08 -9.46
C PHE A 146 2.62 11.45 -8.21
N ALA A 147 2.63 10.54 -7.23
CA ALA A 147 3.33 10.64 -5.96
C ALA A 147 4.87 10.51 -6.08
N THR A 148 5.40 10.04 -7.21
CA THR A 148 6.85 9.87 -7.41
C THR A 148 7.61 11.20 -7.29
N ASP A 149 7.03 12.32 -7.75
CA ASP A 149 7.68 13.63 -7.66
C ASP A 149 7.33 14.33 -6.35
N SER A 150 8.34 14.73 -5.59
CA SER A 150 8.15 15.46 -4.33
C SER A 150 7.34 16.74 -4.50
N ARG A 151 7.50 17.46 -5.63
CA ARG A 151 6.74 18.68 -5.96
C ARG A 151 5.25 18.45 -6.11
N ASN A 152 4.84 17.25 -6.50
CA ASN A 152 3.42 16.91 -6.63
C ASN A 152 2.81 16.62 -5.27
N ARG A 153 3.56 16.03 -4.34
CA ARG A 153 3.06 15.58 -3.02
C ARG A 153 2.42 16.71 -2.20
N SER A 154 2.93 17.93 -2.29
CA SER A 154 2.33 19.10 -1.61
C SER A 154 1.00 19.56 -2.23
N ASN A 155 0.77 19.27 -3.50
CA ASN A 155 -0.46 19.62 -4.22
C ASN A 155 -1.51 18.49 -4.20
N LEU A 156 -1.11 17.28 -3.80
CA LEU A 156 -2.02 16.17 -3.62
C LEU A 156 -2.83 16.38 -2.32
N GLN A 157 -4.12 16.10 -2.34
CA GLN A 157 -4.93 15.98 -1.12
C GLN A 157 -4.55 14.69 -0.36
N VAL A 158 -3.33 14.66 0.18
CA VAL A 158 -2.67 13.46 0.70
C VAL A 158 -3.55 12.72 1.72
N SER A 159 -4.26 13.44 2.59
CA SER A 159 -5.16 12.82 3.58
C SER A 159 -6.27 11.98 2.94
N HIS A 160 -6.89 12.45 1.86
CA HIS A 160 -7.93 11.70 1.16
C HIS A 160 -7.34 10.53 0.38
N MET A 161 -6.17 10.71 -0.23
CA MET A 161 -5.51 9.63 -0.96
C MET A 161 -5.05 8.49 -0.05
N ILE A 162 -4.45 8.81 1.10
CA ILE A 162 -4.06 7.79 2.11
C ILE A 162 -5.31 7.06 2.62
N ARG A 163 -6.38 7.80 2.95
CA ARG A 163 -7.64 7.20 3.42
C ARG A 163 -8.24 6.26 2.38
N MET A 164 -8.33 6.72 1.13
CA MET A 164 -8.79 5.90 0.01
C MET A 164 -7.92 4.64 -0.14
N CYS A 165 -6.60 4.79 -0.11
CA CYS A 165 -5.67 3.67 -0.22
C CYS A 165 -5.89 2.61 0.86
N ILE A 166 -5.94 3.02 2.13
CA ILE A 166 -6.18 2.10 3.26
C ILE A 166 -7.57 1.47 3.15
N GLY A 167 -8.60 2.24 2.75
CA GLY A 167 -9.95 1.71 2.52
C GLY A 167 -9.98 0.65 1.40
N LEU A 168 -9.25 0.85 0.31
CA LEU A 168 -9.12 -0.13 -0.77
C LEU A 168 -8.35 -1.38 -0.32
N MET A 169 -7.29 -1.22 0.48
CA MET A 169 -6.57 -2.37 1.07
C MET A 169 -7.51 -3.22 1.93
N GLN A 170 -8.33 -2.60 2.77
CA GLN A 170 -9.27 -3.30 3.66
C GLN A 170 -10.37 -4.02 2.86
N ARG A 171 -10.93 -3.34 1.86
CA ARG A 171 -12.00 -3.87 1.03
C ARG A 171 -11.54 -5.05 0.16
N HIS A 172 -10.33 -4.96 -0.37
CA HIS A 172 -9.74 -5.95 -1.28
C HIS A 172 -8.57 -6.69 -0.60
N ALA A 173 -8.74 -7.05 0.67
CA ALA A 173 -7.71 -7.66 1.51
C ALA A 173 -7.12 -8.96 0.94
N SER A 174 -7.90 -9.70 0.16
CA SER A 174 -7.47 -10.95 -0.46
C SER A 174 -6.90 -10.80 -1.88
N VAL A 175 -6.73 -9.58 -2.38
CA VAL A 175 -6.27 -9.34 -3.76
C VAL A 175 -4.85 -8.81 -3.76
N TYR A 176 -3.90 -9.67 -4.16
CA TYR A 176 -2.47 -9.37 -4.18
C TYR A 176 -2.15 -8.06 -4.91
N ALA A 177 -2.67 -7.87 -6.13
CA ALA A 177 -2.41 -6.68 -6.93
C ALA A 177 -2.82 -5.38 -6.22
N VAL A 178 -3.92 -5.39 -5.47
CA VAL A 178 -4.35 -4.20 -4.70
C VAL A 178 -3.42 -3.95 -3.54
N GLN A 179 -3.06 -4.98 -2.77
CA GLN A 179 -2.14 -4.83 -1.64
C GLN A 179 -0.76 -4.35 -2.08
N LEU A 180 -0.18 -4.92 -3.14
CA LEU A 180 1.11 -4.52 -3.67
C LEU A 180 1.10 -3.05 -4.11
N ARG A 181 0.10 -2.64 -4.92
CA ARG A 181 0.00 -1.24 -5.40
C ARG A 181 -0.25 -0.27 -4.26
N ALA A 182 -1.03 -0.66 -3.27
CA ALA A 182 -1.27 0.15 -2.08
C ALA A 182 0.00 0.33 -1.24
N CYS A 183 0.74 -0.73 -0.96
CA CYS A 183 2.03 -0.66 -0.27
C CYS A 183 3.03 0.21 -1.03
N GLN A 184 3.12 0.08 -2.36
CA GLN A 184 3.97 0.91 -3.20
C GLN A 184 3.57 2.39 -3.16
N PHE A 185 2.27 2.69 -3.21
CA PHE A 185 1.75 4.05 -3.06
C PHE A 185 2.09 4.64 -1.68
N LEU A 186 1.78 3.91 -0.60
CA LEU A 186 2.07 4.35 0.76
C LEU A 186 3.58 4.53 1.00
N HIS A 187 4.42 3.69 0.40
CA HIS A 187 5.87 3.85 0.43
C HIS A 187 6.33 5.15 -0.26
N GLN A 188 5.69 5.61 -1.34
CA GLN A 188 6.01 6.92 -1.89
C GLN A 188 5.56 8.07 -0.97
N MET A 189 4.45 7.90 -0.28
CA MET A 189 3.91 8.90 0.64
C MET A 189 4.73 9.01 1.92
N VAL A 190 5.16 7.88 2.49
CA VAL A 190 5.90 7.84 3.77
C VAL A 190 7.24 8.58 3.70
N LEU A 191 7.77 8.88 2.50
CA LEU A 191 8.99 9.68 2.35
C LEU A 191 8.81 11.14 2.80
N GLU A 192 7.57 11.62 2.94
CA GLU A 192 7.26 12.95 3.44
C GLU A 192 6.80 12.90 4.91
N GLU A 193 7.39 13.72 5.77
CA GLU A 193 7.15 13.74 7.21
C GLU A 193 5.69 13.93 7.62
N GLU A 194 4.95 14.76 6.88
CA GLU A 194 3.52 15.00 7.14
C GLU A 194 2.67 13.76 6.80
N CYS A 195 3.11 12.98 5.81
CA CYS A 195 2.39 11.78 5.38
C CYS A 195 2.58 10.65 6.38
N LYS A 196 3.78 10.48 6.96
CA LYS A 196 4.05 9.45 7.99
C LYS A 196 3.02 9.47 9.12
N GLU A 197 2.78 10.66 9.66
CA GLU A 197 1.81 10.86 10.73
C GLU A 197 0.38 10.52 10.29
N ARG A 198 0.00 10.91 9.06
CA ARG A 198 -1.32 10.61 8.50
C ARG A 198 -1.52 9.12 8.25
N ILE A 199 -0.51 8.43 7.72
CA ILE A 199 -0.51 6.97 7.52
C ILE A 199 -0.70 6.27 8.87
N GLY A 200 0.05 6.65 9.90
CA GLY A 200 -0.10 6.10 11.25
C GLY A 200 -1.52 6.28 11.80
N ARG A 201 -2.05 7.52 11.77
CA ARG A 201 -3.40 7.84 12.29
C ARG A 201 -4.53 7.13 11.57
N LEU A 202 -4.39 6.90 10.26
CA LEU A 202 -5.41 6.24 9.44
C LEU A 202 -5.33 4.71 9.51
N GLY A 203 -4.46 4.14 10.36
CA GLY A 203 -4.33 2.70 10.55
C GLY A 203 -3.42 2.02 9.53
N GLY A 204 -2.47 2.75 8.94
CA GLY A 204 -1.55 2.23 7.93
C GLY A 204 -0.70 1.07 8.45
N LEU A 205 -0.23 1.10 9.71
CA LEU A 205 0.50 -0.03 10.29
C LEU A 205 -0.32 -1.32 10.27
N GLN A 206 -1.59 -1.27 10.68
CA GLN A 206 -2.48 -2.43 10.67
C GLN A 206 -2.77 -2.91 9.24
N ALA A 207 -2.98 -1.98 8.30
CA ALA A 207 -3.24 -2.34 6.91
C ALA A 207 -2.05 -3.07 6.29
N VAL A 208 -0.83 -2.61 6.55
CA VAL A 208 0.41 -3.19 6.02
C VAL A 208 0.75 -4.51 6.72
N SER A 209 0.57 -4.62 8.04
CA SER A 209 0.77 -5.90 8.74
C SER A 209 -0.21 -6.97 8.27
N ASN A 210 -1.49 -6.61 8.09
CA ASN A 210 -2.48 -7.54 7.52
C ASN A 210 -2.11 -8.00 6.11
N ALA A 211 -1.54 -7.11 5.28
CA ALA A 211 -1.06 -7.47 3.95
C ALA A 211 0.11 -8.46 4.01
N LEU A 212 1.09 -8.23 4.91
CA LEU A 212 2.21 -9.15 5.16
C LEU A 212 1.72 -10.53 5.61
N SER A 213 0.81 -10.59 6.59
CA SER A 213 0.27 -11.86 7.06
C SER A 213 -0.50 -12.63 5.99
N ARG A 214 -1.08 -11.93 5.01
CA ARG A 214 -1.86 -12.55 3.94
C ARG A 214 -1.00 -13.02 2.76
N PHE A 215 0.05 -12.28 2.43
CA PHE A 215 0.90 -12.49 1.27
C PHE A 215 2.37 -12.70 1.67
N ALA A 216 2.58 -13.58 2.66
CA ALA A 216 3.88 -13.83 3.28
C ALA A 216 4.93 -14.44 2.32
N GLU A 217 4.47 -15.09 1.25
CA GLU A 217 5.33 -15.74 0.24
C GLU A 217 5.70 -14.79 -0.92
N GLU A 218 5.04 -13.63 -1.01
CA GLU A 218 5.18 -12.72 -2.16
C GLU A 218 6.28 -11.70 -1.91
N THR A 219 7.51 -12.05 -2.30
CA THR A 219 8.73 -11.26 -2.03
C THR A 219 8.61 -9.78 -2.36
N ASP A 220 8.03 -9.42 -3.52
CA ASP A 220 7.89 -8.01 -3.94
C ASP A 220 7.03 -7.19 -2.97
N LEU A 221 5.94 -7.77 -2.49
CA LEU A 221 5.07 -7.14 -1.49
C LEU A 221 5.77 -7.11 -0.14
N VAL A 222 6.39 -8.22 0.28
CA VAL A 222 7.05 -8.32 1.58
C VAL A 222 8.15 -7.27 1.72
N VAL A 223 9.05 -7.15 0.73
CA VAL A 223 10.12 -6.14 0.74
C VAL A 223 9.54 -4.73 0.83
N THR A 224 8.58 -4.39 -0.05
CA THR A 224 7.96 -3.05 -0.06
C THR A 224 7.27 -2.74 1.28
N ALA A 225 6.59 -3.72 1.86
CA ALA A 225 5.87 -3.57 3.12
C ALA A 225 6.83 -3.45 4.32
N LEU A 226 7.92 -4.22 4.35
CA LEU A 226 8.93 -4.10 5.41
C LEU A 226 9.64 -2.74 5.38
N ASP A 227 10.00 -2.24 4.19
CA ASP A 227 10.60 -0.91 4.04
C ASP A 227 9.64 0.20 4.50
N LEU A 228 8.35 0.09 4.14
CA LEU A 228 7.30 0.99 4.62
C LEU A 228 7.13 0.92 6.15
N LEU A 229 7.08 -0.28 6.72
CA LEU A 229 6.98 -0.47 8.17
C LEU A 229 8.19 0.09 8.91
N PHE A 230 9.39 -0.08 8.38
CA PHE A 230 10.60 0.48 8.96
C PHE A 230 10.48 2.01 9.07
N LEU A 231 10.13 2.68 7.97
CA LEU A 231 9.97 4.13 7.93
C LEU A 231 8.88 4.65 8.88
N LEU A 232 7.84 3.85 9.15
CA LEU A 232 6.79 4.18 10.11
C LEU A 232 7.20 3.90 11.56
N CYS A 233 7.78 2.73 11.84
CA CYS A 233 8.11 2.26 13.18
C CYS A 233 9.28 3.01 13.81
N VAL A 234 10.20 3.58 13.02
CA VAL A 234 11.28 4.45 13.54
C VAL A 234 10.73 5.71 14.22
N GLU A 235 9.56 6.20 13.79
CA GLU A 235 9.05 7.51 14.22
C GLU A 235 7.77 7.47 15.04
N LEU A 236 6.98 6.40 14.91
CA LEU A 236 5.73 6.25 15.64
C LEU A 236 5.99 5.74 17.05
N GLY A 237 5.47 6.46 18.04
CA GLY A 237 5.46 6.00 19.43
C GLY A 237 4.42 4.91 19.69
N CYS A 238 4.73 4.00 20.61
CA CYS A 238 3.78 3.01 21.11
C CYS A 238 2.99 3.55 22.31
N HIS A 239 1.66 3.39 22.32
CA HIS A 239 0.80 3.82 23.44
C HIS A 239 -0.29 2.79 23.82
N ASP A 240 -0.66 2.78 25.10
CA ASP A 240 -1.79 2.00 25.64
C ASP A 240 -2.87 2.86 26.32
N GLY A 241 -2.71 4.18 26.29
CA GLY A 241 -3.61 5.13 26.96
C GLY A 241 -5.00 5.27 26.30
N PRO A 242 -6.02 5.74 27.05
CA PRO A 242 -7.35 6.01 26.53
C PRO A 242 -7.31 7.08 25.42
N VAL A 243 -8.17 6.90 24.40
CA VAL A 243 -8.24 7.67 23.13
C VAL A 243 -8.30 9.20 23.32
N GLN A 244 -8.73 9.69 24.49
CA GLN A 244 -8.89 11.12 24.79
C GLN A 244 -7.57 11.92 24.75
N TYR A 245 -6.42 11.27 24.84
CA TYR A 245 -5.10 11.88 24.64
C TYR A 245 -4.26 10.98 23.73
N LEU A 246 -4.62 10.86 22.45
CA LEU A 246 -3.74 10.25 21.45
C LEU A 246 -2.53 11.16 21.25
N PRO A 247 -1.30 10.77 21.65
CA PRO A 247 -0.13 11.56 21.35
C PRO A 247 0.06 11.64 19.83
N TYR A 248 0.48 12.81 19.37
CA TYR A 248 0.89 13.05 17.99
C TYR A 248 1.94 11.99 17.58
N ARG A 249 1.77 11.33 16.42
CA ARG A 249 2.60 10.19 15.95
C ARG A 249 2.65 8.99 16.91
N SER A 250 1.52 8.31 17.10
CA SER A 250 1.50 7.08 17.88
C SER A 250 0.53 6.03 17.37
N ALA A 251 0.78 4.77 17.71
CA ALA A 251 -0.11 3.63 17.45
C ALA A 251 -0.25 2.77 18.70
N LYS A 252 -1.34 2.00 18.76
CA LYS A 252 -1.63 1.11 19.89
C LYS A 252 -0.57 0.01 20.02
N THR A 253 -0.26 -0.41 21.25
CA THR A 253 0.64 -1.55 21.50
C THR A 253 0.21 -2.80 20.76
N THR A 254 -1.08 -3.10 20.68
CA THR A 254 -1.60 -4.27 19.95
C THR A 254 -1.24 -4.23 18.47
N VAL A 255 -1.24 -3.05 17.84
CA VAL A 255 -0.86 -2.90 16.43
C VAL A 255 0.63 -3.17 16.25
N PHE A 256 1.49 -2.71 17.17
CA PHE A 256 2.91 -3.04 17.14
C PHE A 256 3.18 -4.53 17.37
N GLN A 257 2.39 -5.19 18.22
CA GLN A 257 2.46 -6.63 18.41
C GLN A 257 2.08 -7.40 17.14
N ASP A 258 1.01 -6.98 16.46
CA ASP A 258 0.60 -7.54 15.16
C ASP A 258 1.68 -7.34 14.09
N VAL A 259 2.31 -6.15 14.04
CA VAL A 259 3.44 -5.86 13.15
C VAL A 259 4.60 -6.82 13.43
N VAL A 260 5.01 -6.95 14.67
CA VAL A 260 6.11 -7.85 15.05
C VAL A 260 5.80 -9.30 14.69
N ALA A 261 4.59 -9.78 14.98
CA ALA A 261 4.18 -11.13 14.62
C ALA A 261 4.25 -11.35 13.10
N ALA A 262 3.68 -10.43 12.31
CA ALA A 262 3.70 -10.50 10.85
C ALA A 262 5.13 -10.48 10.28
N VAL A 263 6.01 -9.59 10.77
CA VAL A 263 7.40 -9.48 10.33
C VAL A 263 8.16 -10.78 10.62
N VAL A 264 8.00 -11.31 11.83
CA VAL A 264 8.61 -12.58 12.24
C VAL A 264 8.12 -13.73 11.35
N ASP A 265 6.83 -13.80 11.07
CA ASP A 265 6.27 -14.86 10.22
C ASP A 265 6.82 -14.80 8.78
N VAL A 266 6.86 -13.61 8.16
CA VAL A 266 7.43 -13.48 6.80
C VAL A 266 8.92 -13.75 6.75
N MET A 267 9.67 -13.39 7.81
CA MET A 267 11.10 -13.73 7.92
C MET A 267 11.32 -15.24 8.03
N ARG A 268 10.40 -16.00 8.63
CA ARG A 268 10.48 -17.48 8.66
C ARG A 268 10.15 -18.08 7.30
N VAL A 269 9.08 -17.60 6.66
CA VAL A 269 8.65 -18.09 5.34
C VAL A 269 9.74 -17.84 4.30
N LEU A 270 10.31 -16.63 4.28
CA LEU A 270 11.35 -16.20 3.36
C LEU A 270 12.73 -16.15 4.03
N HIS A 271 13.07 -17.18 4.82
CA HIS A 271 14.32 -17.28 5.57
C HIS A 271 15.59 -17.22 4.69
N SER A 272 15.50 -17.63 3.41
CA SER A 272 16.61 -17.60 2.47
C SER A 272 16.76 -16.26 1.71
N VAL A 273 15.84 -15.31 1.88
CA VAL A 273 15.85 -14.04 1.14
C VAL A 273 16.54 -12.98 2.00
N GLU A 274 17.79 -12.67 1.66
CA GLU A 274 18.63 -11.72 2.43
C GLU A 274 17.95 -10.37 2.64
N LEU A 275 17.35 -9.79 1.60
CA LEU A 275 16.68 -8.49 1.68
C LEU A 275 15.51 -8.51 2.67
N VAL A 276 14.77 -9.62 2.76
CA VAL A 276 13.69 -9.79 3.74
C VAL A 276 14.25 -9.90 5.15
N GLN A 277 15.37 -10.61 5.33
CA GLN A 277 16.02 -10.70 6.64
C GLN A 277 16.54 -9.34 7.10
N ALA A 278 17.20 -8.59 6.21
CA ALA A 278 17.75 -7.27 6.49
C ALA A 278 16.67 -6.22 6.79
N SER A 279 15.64 -6.09 5.94
CA SER A 279 14.53 -5.15 6.21
C SER A 279 13.72 -5.60 7.44
N GLY A 280 13.53 -6.91 7.62
CA GLY A 280 12.81 -7.47 8.76
C GLY A 280 13.47 -7.13 10.09
N VAL A 281 14.77 -7.41 10.25
CA VAL A 281 15.49 -7.11 11.49
C VAL A 281 15.52 -5.61 11.79
N ALA A 282 15.61 -4.75 10.77
CA ALA A 282 15.54 -3.30 10.94
C ALA A 282 14.18 -2.84 11.52
N VAL A 283 13.07 -3.44 11.07
CA VAL A 283 11.74 -3.21 11.66
C VAL A 283 11.72 -3.69 13.12
N LEU A 284 12.22 -4.90 13.39
CA LEU A 284 12.24 -5.46 14.75
C LEU A 284 13.04 -4.57 15.71
N ASN A 285 14.22 -4.09 15.33
CA ASN A 285 15.01 -3.15 16.13
C ASN A 285 14.26 -1.85 16.41
N SER A 286 13.60 -1.28 15.39
CA SER A 286 12.81 -0.05 15.53
C SER A 286 11.66 -0.21 16.51
N THR A 287 10.99 -1.38 16.50
CA THR A 287 9.88 -1.68 17.42
C THR A 287 10.33 -2.12 18.81
N ALA A 288 11.51 -2.73 18.93
CA ALA A 288 12.08 -3.22 20.19
C ALA A 288 12.47 -2.09 21.15
N VAL A 289 12.46 -0.82 20.74
CA VAL A 289 12.62 0.31 21.68
C VAL A 289 11.46 0.37 22.69
N HIS A 290 10.30 -0.21 22.37
CA HIS A 290 9.12 -0.19 23.22
C HIS A 290 9.04 -1.43 24.12
N SER A 291 9.01 -1.22 25.45
CA SER A 291 8.98 -2.30 26.45
C SER A 291 7.88 -3.36 26.22
N PRO A 292 6.62 -2.99 25.95
CA PRO A 292 5.55 -3.97 25.70
C PRO A 292 5.77 -4.82 24.44
N VAL A 293 6.48 -4.27 23.46
CA VAL A 293 6.78 -4.94 22.18
C VAL A 293 7.93 -5.92 22.35
N ARG A 294 8.96 -5.56 23.14
CA ARG A 294 10.04 -6.50 23.49
C ARG A 294 9.52 -7.76 24.17
N GLN A 295 8.55 -7.63 25.08
CA GLN A 295 7.90 -8.79 25.70
C GLN A 295 7.22 -9.69 24.66
N ALA A 296 6.58 -9.11 23.64
CA ALA A 296 5.97 -9.87 22.56
C ALA A 296 7.03 -10.59 21.69
N LEU A 297 8.16 -9.96 21.37
CA LEU A 297 9.27 -10.60 20.64
C LEU A 297 9.76 -11.89 21.32
N CYS A 298 9.83 -11.89 22.65
CA CYS A 298 10.25 -13.06 23.44
C CYS A 298 9.26 -14.24 23.34
N SER A 299 8.00 -13.94 23.03
CA SER A 299 6.99 -14.97 22.85
C SER A 299 7.17 -15.72 21.51
N LEU A 300 7.85 -15.13 20.52
CA LEU A 300 7.90 -15.57 19.12
C LEU A 300 9.17 -16.36 18.72
N ASN A 301 9.85 -17.01 19.65
CA ASN A 301 11.09 -17.78 19.38
C ASN A 301 12.11 -17.04 18.49
N ILE A 302 12.56 -15.87 18.95
CA ILE A 302 13.45 -14.98 18.20
C ILE A 302 14.78 -15.62 17.80
N TRP A 303 15.22 -16.65 18.52
CA TRP A 303 16.49 -17.34 18.30
C TRP A 303 16.58 -18.01 16.94
N ASP A 304 15.54 -18.72 16.51
CA ASP A 304 15.52 -19.36 15.19
C ASP A 304 15.68 -18.32 14.08
N ILE A 305 15.07 -17.13 14.27
CA ILE A 305 15.11 -16.04 13.31
C ILE A 305 16.50 -15.40 13.30
N SER A 306 17.09 -15.18 14.47
CA SER A 306 18.46 -14.66 14.58
C SER A 306 19.49 -15.64 14.03
N GLU A 307 19.35 -16.94 14.27
CA GLU A 307 20.24 -17.98 13.72
C GLU A 307 20.12 -18.03 12.19
N ASN A 308 18.88 -18.13 11.67
CA ASN A 308 18.64 -18.11 10.23
C ASN A 308 19.15 -16.81 9.59
N GLY A 309 18.85 -15.67 10.20
CA GLY A 309 19.27 -14.35 9.73
C GLY A 309 20.79 -14.16 9.72
N LEU A 310 21.50 -14.59 10.78
CA LEU A 310 22.96 -14.56 10.83
C LEU A 310 23.58 -15.52 9.82
N SER A 311 22.97 -16.69 9.59
CA SER A 311 23.43 -17.65 8.57
C SER A 311 23.23 -17.15 7.14
N ALA A 312 22.18 -16.34 6.91
CA ALA A 312 21.84 -15.76 5.62
C ALA A 312 22.49 -14.38 5.37
N ALA A 313 23.07 -13.76 6.41
CA ALA A 313 23.68 -12.44 6.31
C ALA A 313 24.93 -12.48 5.42
N VAL A 314 24.86 -11.83 4.26
CA VAL A 314 26.03 -11.66 3.36
C VAL A 314 26.81 -10.39 3.71
N THR A 315 26.14 -9.40 4.32
CA THR A 315 26.76 -8.13 4.74
C THR A 315 26.99 -8.05 6.24
N ASP A 316 28.10 -7.41 6.63
CA ASP A 316 28.41 -7.09 8.02
C ASP A 316 27.31 -6.26 8.68
N LYS A 317 26.61 -5.42 7.90
CA LYS A 317 25.52 -4.59 8.41
C LYS A 317 24.34 -5.42 8.90
N THR A 318 23.86 -6.37 8.09
CA THR A 318 22.74 -7.24 8.48
C THR A 318 23.10 -8.08 9.71
N ALA A 319 24.33 -8.59 9.77
CA ALA A 319 24.82 -9.31 10.95
C ALA A 319 24.84 -8.41 12.21
N CYS A 320 25.32 -7.17 12.09
CA CYS A 320 25.27 -6.18 13.16
C CYS A 320 23.84 -5.89 13.63
N ASP A 321 22.88 -5.74 12.71
CA ASP A 321 21.48 -5.46 13.07
C ASP A 321 20.87 -6.63 13.87
N PHE A 322 21.20 -7.88 13.54
CA PHE A 322 20.79 -9.06 14.34
C PHE A 322 21.46 -9.10 15.71
N VAL A 323 22.74 -8.75 15.80
CA VAL A 323 23.44 -8.67 17.09
C VAL A 323 22.85 -7.55 17.96
N GLU A 324 22.51 -6.40 17.38
CA GLU A 324 21.83 -5.30 18.07
C GLU A 324 20.47 -5.73 18.62
N LEU A 325 19.70 -6.48 17.84
CA LEU A 325 18.42 -7.02 18.29
C LEU A 325 18.59 -7.92 19.50
N LEU A 326 19.54 -8.87 19.43
CA LEU A 326 19.83 -9.78 20.53
C LEU A 326 20.34 -9.05 21.76
N ASP A 327 21.26 -8.09 21.61
CA ASP A 327 21.77 -7.27 22.72
C ASP A 327 20.64 -6.49 23.41
N SER A 328 19.75 -5.87 22.62
CA SER A 328 18.59 -5.12 23.13
C SER A 328 17.63 -6.00 23.94
N LEU A 329 17.39 -7.23 23.49
CA LEU A 329 16.53 -8.18 24.19
C LEU A 329 17.21 -8.75 25.44
N LEU A 330 18.50 -9.11 25.37
CA LEU A 330 19.23 -9.75 26.48
C LEU A 330 19.57 -8.80 27.63
N ARG A 331 19.67 -7.49 27.37
CA ARG A 331 19.90 -6.48 28.43
C ARG A 331 18.74 -6.34 29.41
N ASP A 332 17.54 -6.73 29.01
CA ASP A 332 16.36 -6.67 29.89
C ASP A 332 16.29 -7.95 30.73
N THR A 333 16.48 -7.82 32.04
CA THR A 333 16.60 -8.96 32.96
C THR A 333 15.32 -9.80 33.03
N VAL A 334 14.15 -9.18 32.88
CA VAL A 334 12.86 -9.89 32.88
C VAL A 334 12.72 -10.73 31.61
N ILE A 335 13.15 -10.16 30.49
CA ILE A 335 13.17 -10.86 29.20
C ILE A 335 14.18 -12.00 29.21
N PHE A 336 15.38 -11.76 29.73
CA PHE A 336 16.41 -12.78 29.86
C PHE A 336 15.91 -13.99 30.67
N GLU A 337 15.26 -13.75 31.81
CA GLU A 337 14.67 -14.82 32.63
C GLU A 337 13.53 -15.56 31.91
N ALA A 338 12.65 -14.83 31.20
CA ALA A 338 11.57 -15.44 30.42
C ALA A 338 12.09 -16.32 29.27
N ILE A 339 13.15 -15.87 28.59
CA ILE A 339 13.84 -16.64 27.55
C ILE A 339 14.50 -17.88 28.17
N HIS A 340 15.21 -17.71 29.30
CA HIS A 340 15.85 -18.82 30.01
C HIS A 340 14.85 -19.87 30.47
N GLN A 341 13.68 -19.48 30.98
CA GLN A 341 12.60 -20.41 31.36
C GLN A 341 12.06 -21.21 30.17
N LYS A 342 11.88 -20.57 29.01
CA LYS A 342 11.50 -21.26 27.77
C LYS A 342 12.56 -22.25 27.29
N MET A 343 13.84 -21.86 27.28
CA MET A 343 14.93 -22.72 26.83
C MET A 343 15.18 -23.90 27.78
N SER A 344 14.96 -23.72 29.08
CA SER A 344 15.12 -24.77 30.09
C SER A 344 13.92 -25.74 30.16
N GLY A 345 12.85 -25.50 29.41
CA GLY A 345 11.65 -26.37 29.38
C GLY A 345 10.85 -26.37 30.68
N ILE A 346 11.10 -25.42 31.59
CA ILE A 346 10.43 -25.36 32.89
C ILE A 346 9.12 -24.59 32.73
N VAL A 347 8.02 -25.33 32.52
CA VAL A 347 6.66 -24.80 32.65
C VAL A 347 6.40 -24.55 34.14
N SER A 348 6.45 -23.30 34.57
CA SER A 348 6.00 -22.90 35.91
C SER A 348 4.47 -22.91 35.94
N HIS A 349 3.89 -23.96 36.54
CA HIS A 349 2.47 -23.99 36.88
C HIS A 349 2.14 -22.87 37.90
N PRO A 350 1.11 -22.05 37.69
CA PRO A 350 0.75 -20.95 38.59
C PRO A 350 -0.05 -21.43 39.82
N SER A 351 0.42 -22.48 40.52
CA SER A 351 -0.25 -23.01 41.71
C SER A 351 0.59 -23.03 42.99
N ASP A 352 1.84 -22.57 42.99
CA ASP A 352 2.70 -22.57 44.19
C ASP A 352 2.89 -21.20 44.85
N GLN A 353 2.04 -20.22 44.53
CA GLN A 353 1.89 -19.02 45.36
C GLN A 353 0.61 -19.10 46.18
N GLY A 354 0.71 -19.78 47.32
CA GLY A 354 -0.20 -19.50 48.43
C GLY A 354 -0.54 -20.70 49.29
N VAL A 355 0.34 -21.10 50.20
CA VAL A 355 -0.03 -21.29 51.62
C VAL A 355 1.18 -20.95 52.48
N SER A 356 1.21 -19.71 52.95
CA SER A 356 1.94 -19.36 54.18
C SER A 356 1.26 -20.09 55.34
N ARG A 357 1.86 -21.17 55.84
CA ARG A 357 1.46 -21.75 57.13
C ARG A 357 2.16 -20.99 58.24
N ALA A 358 1.44 -20.02 58.81
CA ALA A 358 1.63 -19.61 60.18
C ALA A 358 0.78 -20.52 61.09
N ARG A 359 1.45 -21.42 61.82
CA ARG A 359 1.25 -21.75 63.24
C ARG A 359 2.07 -22.96 63.64
#